data_AF-A0A0L0VQQ1-F1
#
_entry.id   AF-A0A0L0VQQ1-F1
#
_cell.length_a   1.000
_cell.length_b   1.000
_cell.length_c   1.000
_cell.angle_alpha   90.00
_cell.angle_beta   90.00
_cell.angle_gamma   90.00
#
_symmetry.space_group_name_H-M   'P 1'
#
loop_
_entity.id
_entity.type
_entity.pdbx_description
1 polymer ?
#
loop_
_entity_poly.entity_id
_entity_poly.type
_entity_poly.pdbx_seq_one_letter_code
_entity_poly.pdbx_strand_id
1 'polypeptide(L)'
;MLSLKTVIVLAVIACGFVSTDLTPDQKKKCTFGCILGTQGRRLGGCTKITDRDQFGTPTQWQIMKANPTENHVYYYNCIGTEMHFSSCCSSGSIGYPPDTNVMTLNGAGAYKAICVDAKALDSELGSPKDCR
;
A
#
# COMPACT_ATOMS: atom_id res chain seq x y z
N MET A 1 -32.08 -49.80 -22.70
CA MET A 1 -30.79 -49.34 -22.13
C MET A 1 -30.44 -48.02 -22.79
N LEU A 2 -30.76 -46.87 -22.16
CA LEU A 2 -30.26 -45.57 -22.61
C LEU A 2 -29.16 -45.15 -21.63
N SER A 3 -27.90 -45.30 -22.05
CA SER A 3 -26.72 -44.85 -21.32
C SER A 3 -26.56 -43.34 -21.57
N LEU A 4 -26.98 -42.52 -20.61
CA LEU A 4 -26.71 -41.09 -20.63
C LEU A 4 -25.30 -40.87 -20.07
N LYS A 5 -24.32 -40.74 -20.95
CA LYS A 5 -22.94 -40.36 -20.62
C LYS A 5 -22.92 -38.87 -20.27
N THR A 6 -22.99 -38.54 -18.99
CA THR A 6 -22.91 -37.16 -18.51
C THR A 6 -21.47 -36.65 -18.61
N VAL A 7 -21.21 -35.71 -19.52
CA VAL A 7 -19.92 -35.02 -19.63
C VAL A 7 -19.92 -33.88 -18.61
N ILE A 8 -19.11 -34.02 -17.56
CA ILE A 8 -18.88 -32.96 -16.57
C ILE A 8 -17.91 -31.95 -17.20
N VAL A 9 -18.42 -30.77 -17.56
CA VAL A 9 -17.61 -29.65 -18.02
C VAL A 9 -16.97 -28.99 -16.79
N LEU A 10 -15.67 -29.22 -16.59
CA LEU A 10 -14.87 -28.49 -15.60
C LEU A 10 -14.63 -27.06 -16.10
N ALA A 11 -15.40 -26.11 -15.59
CA ALA A 11 -15.08 -24.69 -15.71
C ALA A 11 -13.89 -24.38 -14.79
N VAL A 12 -12.68 -24.35 -15.36
CA VAL A 12 -11.49 -23.82 -14.69
C VAL A 12 -11.64 -22.31 -14.64
N ILE A 13 -12.12 -21.78 -13.52
CA ILE A 13 -12.06 -20.35 -13.23
C ILE A 13 -10.59 -20.05 -12.92
N ALA A 14 -9.82 -19.70 -13.94
CA ALA A 14 -8.51 -19.12 -13.75
C ALA A 14 -8.72 -17.69 -13.21
N CYS A 15 -8.67 -17.52 -11.89
CA CYS A 15 -8.48 -16.20 -11.29
C CYS A 15 -7.09 -15.71 -11.70
N GLY A 16 -7.02 -15.02 -12.85
CA GLY A 16 -5.82 -14.36 -13.32
C GLY A 16 -5.42 -13.27 -12.34
N PHE A 17 -4.33 -13.47 -11.62
CA PHE A 17 -3.65 -12.38 -10.94
C PHE A 17 -3.11 -11.43 -12.01
N VAL A 18 -3.85 -10.37 -12.34
CA VAL A 18 -3.32 -9.29 -13.16
C VAL A 18 -2.32 -8.53 -12.28
N SER A 19 -1.06 -8.97 -12.29
CA SER A 19 0.04 -8.16 -11.79
C SER A 19 0.21 -7.00 -12.77
N THR A 20 -0.35 -5.84 -12.42
CA THR A 20 -0.12 -4.62 -13.21
C THR A 20 1.30 -4.16 -12.92
N ASP A 21 2.17 -4.26 -13.93
CA ASP A 21 3.54 -3.75 -13.82
C ASP A 21 3.52 -2.24 -13.52
N LEU A 22 4.41 -1.82 -12.62
CA LEU A 22 4.58 -0.40 -12.34
C LEU A 22 5.07 0.34 -13.59
N THR A 23 4.46 1.49 -13.84
CA THR A 23 4.92 2.43 -14.86
C THR A 23 6.33 2.94 -14.55
N PRO A 24 7.09 3.43 -15.55
CA PRO A 24 8.43 3.99 -15.32
C PRO A 24 8.46 5.07 -14.22
N ASP A 25 7.43 5.93 -14.17
CA ASP A 25 7.30 6.97 -13.17
C ASP A 25 7.13 6.40 -11.75
N GLN A 26 6.30 5.37 -11.61
CA GLN A 26 6.11 4.67 -10.33
C GLN A 26 7.37 3.93 -9.88
N LYS A 27 8.22 3.47 -10.80
CA LYS A 27 9.49 2.79 -10.47
C LYS A 27 10.59 3.76 -10.07
N LYS A 28 10.63 4.97 -10.65
CA LYS A 28 11.79 5.87 -10.54
C LYS A 28 11.61 7.03 -9.57
N LYS A 29 10.38 7.47 -9.30
CA LYS A 29 10.16 8.65 -8.45
C LYS A 29 10.18 8.29 -6.96
N CYS A 30 11.09 8.92 -6.24
CA CYS A 30 11.07 8.95 -4.78
C CYS A 30 10.21 10.14 -4.34
N THR A 31 9.17 9.90 -3.57
CA THR A 31 8.36 11.02 -3.00
C THR A 31 8.45 11.05 -1.48
N PHE A 32 8.77 9.91 -0.86
CA PHE A 32 9.02 9.81 0.58
C PHE A 32 9.94 8.63 0.91
N GLY A 33 10.50 8.63 2.11
CA GLY A 33 11.41 7.59 2.59
C GLY A 33 11.08 7.11 4.01
N CYS A 34 11.11 5.81 4.23
CA CYS A 34 10.88 5.17 5.52
C CYS A 34 12.21 4.72 6.15
N ILE A 35 13.08 5.69 6.45
CA ILE A 35 14.48 5.46 6.84
C ILE A 35 14.81 5.89 8.27
N LEU A 36 14.68 7.17 8.59
CA LEU A 36 15.04 7.74 9.88
C LEU A 36 13.83 8.36 10.56
N GLY A 37 13.74 8.23 11.88
CA GLY A 37 12.63 8.80 12.66
C GLY A 37 11.28 8.09 12.51
N THR A 38 11.21 6.94 11.84
CA THR A 38 9.97 6.17 11.64
C THR A 38 9.76 5.05 12.68
N GLN A 39 10.52 5.05 13.78
CA GLN A 39 10.44 4.02 14.84
C GLN A 39 10.56 2.58 14.31
N GLY A 40 11.46 2.35 13.34
CA GLY A 40 11.65 1.03 12.73
C GLY A 40 10.59 0.63 11.70
N ARG A 41 9.61 1.49 11.40
CA ARG A 41 8.62 1.27 10.34
C ARG A 41 9.25 1.54 8.97
N ARG A 42 9.46 0.47 8.21
CA ARG A 42 10.20 0.47 6.93
C ARG A 42 9.33 0.20 5.70
N LEU A 43 8.07 -0.21 5.89
CA LEU A 43 7.14 -0.51 4.80
C LEU A 43 6.42 0.77 4.37
N GLY A 44 6.57 1.19 3.12
CA GLY A 44 5.84 2.33 2.56
C GLY A 44 4.36 2.01 2.33
N GLY A 45 3.49 2.92 2.74
CA GLY A 45 2.04 2.86 2.54
C GLY A 45 1.50 4.14 1.90
N CYS A 46 0.42 3.98 1.14
CA CYS A 46 -0.39 5.06 0.60
C CYS A 46 -1.74 4.99 1.31
N THR A 47 -2.14 6.08 1.97
CA THR A 47 -3.25 6.09 2.91
C THR A 47 -4.27 7.18 2.57
N LYS A 48 -5.55 6.87 2.79
CA LYS A 48 -6.62 7.87 2.85
C LYS A 48 -7.48 7.65 4.08
N ILE A 49 -7.96 8.75 4.66
CA ILE A 49 -8.98 8.71 5.71
C ILE A 49 -10.32 8.60 5.01
N THR A 50 -11.11 7.59 5.37
CA THR A 50 -12.43 7.33 4.77
C THR A 50 -13.59 7.64 5.71
N ASP A 51 -13.33 7.76 7.01
CA ASP A 51 -14.36 8.11 8.00
C ASP A 51 -13.79 8.91 9.17
N ARG A 52 -14.66 9.71 9.79
CA ARG A 52 -14.37 10.54 10.97
C ARG A 52 -15.56 10.52 11.93
N ASP A 53 -15.27 10.63 13.23
CA ASP A 53 -16.31 10.81 14.24
C ASP A 53 -16.93 12.21 14.22
N GLN A 54 -17.92 12.44 15.09
CA GLN A 54 -18.61 13.72 15.25
C GLN A 54 -17.70 14.90 15.64
N PHE A 55 -16.49 14.64 16.15
CA PHE A 55 -15.49 15.65 16.52
C PHE A 55 -14.45 15.85 15.42
N GLY A 56 -14.59 15.17 14.27
CA GLY A 56 -13.66 15.22 13.15
C GLY A 56 -12.43 14.34 13.33
N THR A 57 -12.37 13.51 14.37
CA THR A 57 -11.26 12.58 14.60
C THR A 57 -11.35 11.43 13.59
N PRO A 58 -10.28 11.12 12.84
CA PRO A 58 -10.28 9.95 11.96
C PRO A 58 -10.59 8.65 12.71
N THR A 59 -11.53 7.88 12.18
CA THR A 59 -11.99 6.59 12.71
C THR A 59 -11.77 5.45 11.73
N GLN A 60 -11.56 5.75 10.44
CA GLN A 60 -11.28 4.75 9.41
C GLN A 60 -10.23 5.22 8.41
N TRP A 61 -9.38 4.29 8.01
CA TRP A 61 -8.35 4.49 7.00
C TRP A 61 -8.38 3.36 5.99
N GLN A 62 -8.10 3.69 4.74
CA GLN A 62 -7.72 2.73 3.72
C GLN A 62 -6.22 2.87 3.42
N ILE A 63 -5.53 1.74 3.38
CA ILE A 63 -4.07 1.68 3.20
C ILE A 63 -3.73 0.64 2.14
N MET A 64 -2.87 1.00 1.22
CA MET A 64 -2.20 0.05 0.32
C MET A 64 -0.68 0.22 0.40
N LYS A 65 0.07 -0.78 -0.03
CA LYS A 65 1.52 -0.69 -0.18
C LYS A 65 1.84 0.38 -1.22
N ALA A 66 2.80 1.22 -0.90
CA ALA A 66 3.34 2.19 -1.82
C ALA A 66 4.21 1.52 -2.89
N ASN A 67 4.40 2.21 -4.01
CA ASN A 67 5.27 1.75 -5.09
C ASN A 67 6.73 1.84 -4.61
N PRO A 68 7.49 0.73 -4.58
CA PRO A 68 8.92 0.79 -4.27
C PRO A 68 9.68 1.51 -5.39
N THR A 69 10.66 2.30 -4.99
CA THR A 69 11.59 2.94 -5.93
C THR A 69 12.72 1.96 -6.25
N GLU A 70 12.97 1.77 -7.55
CA GLU A 70 14.06 0.92 -8.04
C GLU A 70 15.41 1.42 -7.53
N ASN A 71 16.26 0.48 -7.08
CA ASN A 71 17.58 0.73 -6.51
C ASN A 71 17.62 1.61 -5.24
N HIS A 72 16.47 1.94 -4.67
CA HIS A 72 16.34 2.80 -3.50
C HIS A 72 15.52 2.13 -2.40
N VAL A 73 16.20 1.33 -1.58
CA VAL A 73 15.56 0.59 -0.48
C VAL A 73 14.92 1.57 0.51
N TYR A 74 13.66 1.30 0.87
CA TYR A 74 12.82 2.12 1.75
C TYR A 74 12.39 3.48 1.19
N TYR A 75 12.52 3.71 -0.12
CA TYR A 75 11.97 4.87 -0.80
C TYR A 75 10.79 4.49 -1.67
N TYR A 76 9.76 5.33 -1.66
CA TYR A 76 8.47 4.99 -2.20
C TYR A 76 7.76 6.17 -2.85
N ASN A 77 6.70 5.85 -3.59
CA ASN A 77 5.71 6.82 -4.02
C ASN A 77 4.28 6.26 -4.06
N CYS A 78 3.33 7.18 -4.13
CA CYS A 78 1.89 6.90 -4.23
C CYS A 78 1.31 7.29 -5.60
N ILE A 79 2.15 7.37 -6.62
CA ILE A 79 1.74 7.75 -7.98
C ILE A 79 0.78 6.70 -8.53
N GLY A 80 -0.33 7.16 -9.11
CA GLY A 80 -1.39 6.30 -9.63
C GLY A 80 -2.24 5.65 -8.54
N THR A 81 -2.08 6.06 -7.27
CA THR A 81 -3.01 5.70 -6.18
C THR A 81 -3.96 6.87 -5.92
N GLU A 82 -5.22 6.58 -5.63
CA GLU A 82 -6.20 7.59 -5.18
C GLU A 82 -6.07 7.90 -3.68
N MET A 83 -4.88 7.74 -3.11
CA MET A 83 -4.61 7.91 -1.69
C MET A 83 -4.12 9.32 -1.40
N HIS A 84 -4.45 9.85 -0.23
CA HIS A 84 -4.27 11.28 0.07
C HIS A 84 -2.91 11.61 0.69
N PHE A 85 -2.28 10.66 1.36
CA PHE A 85 -0.98 10.87 2.01
C PHE A 85 -0.14 9.61 2.09
N SER A 86 1.16 9.81 2.33
CA SER A 86 2.15 8.76 2.44
C SER A 86 2.41 8.37 3.90
N SER A 87 2.68 7.10 4.12
CA SER A 87 2.78 6.49 5.45
C SER A 87 3.98 5.56 5.53
N CYS A 88 4.59 5.46 6.71
CA CYS A 88 5.61 4.46 7.03
C CYS A 88 5.04 3.50 8.06
N CYS A 89 4.91 2.24 7.69
CA CYS A 89 4.26 1.19 8.45
C CYS A 89 5.23 0.08 8.89
N SER A 90 4.84 -0.67 9.92
CA SER A 90 5.59 -1.84 10.38
C SER A 90 5.69 -2.88 9.26
N SER A 91 6.83 -3.55 9.13
CA SER A 91 7.02 -4.59 8.12
C SER A 91 5.96 -5.69 8.27
N GLY A 92 5.35 -6.10 7.15
CA GLY A 92 4.30 -7.12 7.12
C GLY A 92 2.92 -6.68 7.65
N SER A 93 2.76 -5.43 8.11
CA SER A 93 1.49 -4.97 8.70
C SER A 93 0.38 -4.64 7.69
N ILE A 94 0.74 -4.30 6.45
CA ILE A 94 -0.23 -4.08 5.37
C ILE A 94 -0.57 -5.44 4.75
N GLY A 95 -1.66 -6.03 5.21
CA GLY A 95 -2.24 -7.27 4.71
C GLY A 95 -3.51 -7.01 3.91
N TYR A 96 -3.70 -7.77 2.83
CA TYR A 96 -4.84 -7.59 1.93
C TYR A 96 -5.84 -8.74 2.05
N PRO A 97 -7.15 -8.45 2.03
CA PRO A 97 -8.17 -9.44 1.70
C PRO A 97 -7.95 -10.03 0.29
N PRO A 98 -8.51 -11.23 -0.01
CA PRO A 98 -8.25 -11.95 -1.26
C PRO A 98 -8.54 -11.16 -2.55
N ASP A 99 -9.51 -10.24 -2.52
CA ASP A 99 -10.06 -9.60 -3.73
C ASP A 99 -9.76 -8.09 -3.81
N THR A 100 -8.83 -7.58 -3.02
CA THR A 100 -8.49 -6.14 -3.03
C THR A 100 -7.01 -5.92 -2.72
N ASN A 101 -6.46 -4.81 -3.19
CA ASN A 101 -5.12 -4.33 -2.85
C ASN A 101 -5.16 -3.22 -1.78
N VAL A 102 -6.28 -3.07 -1.08
CA VAL A 102 -6.50 -2.07 -0.04
C VAL A 102 -6.90 -2.76 1.27
N MET A 103 -6.15 -2.45 2.33
CA MET A 103 -6.47 -2.79 3.70
C MET A 103 -7.34 -1.68 4.31
N THR A 104 -8.37 -2.05 5.07
CA THR A 104 -9.16 -1.09 5.85
C THR A 104 -8.84 -1.23 7.33
N LEU A 105 -8.52 -0.12 7.99
CA LEU A 105 -8.34 -0.03 9.44
C LEU A 105 -9.52 0.70 10.06
N ASN A 106 -10.09 0.14 11.13
CA ASN A 106 -11.23 0.71 11.84
C ASN A 106 -10.86 1.01 13.30
N GLY A 107 -11.42 2.10 13.83
CA GLY A 107 -11.28 2.51 15.22
C GLY A 107 -10.21 3.57 15.44
N ALA A 108 -10.45 4.43 16.42
CA ALA A 108 -9.52 5.48 16.81
C ALA A 108 -8.15 4.87 17.17
N GLY A 109 -7.08 5.42 16.58
CA GLY A 109 -5.70 4.97 16.83
C GLY A 109 -5.26 3.72 16.07
N ALA A 110 -6.15 3.03 15.34
CA ALA A 110 -5.79 1.83 14.56
C ALA A 110 -4.63 2.10 13.57
N TYR A 111 -4.66 3.26 12.90
CA TYR A 111 -3.56 3.70 12.05
C TYR A 111 -2.24 3.86 12.81
N LYS A 112 -2.25 4.59 13.94
CA LYS A 112 -1.03 4.88 14.71
C LYS A 112 -0.40 3.65 15.36
N ALA A 113 -1.17 2.58 15.56
CA ALA A 113 -0.65 1.30 16.03
C ALA A 113 0.39 0.72 15.06
N ILE A 114 0.14 0.83 13.75
CA ILE A 114 0.97 0.17 12.73
C ILE A 114 1.73 1.12 11.82
N CYS A 115 1.29 2.36 11.67
CA CYS A 115 1.84 3.35 10.76
C CYS A 115 2.10 4.69 11.44
N VAL A 116 2.97 5.49 10.82
CA VAL A 116 3.15 6.91 11.08
C VAL A 116 3.18 7.64 9.75
N ASP A 117 2.83 8.92 9.73
CA ASP A 117 2.88 9.72 8.51
C ASP A 117 4.32 9.78 8.01
N ALA A 118 4.51 9.55 6.72
CA ALA A 118 5.81 9.66 6.11
C ALA A 118 6.20 11.14 6.02
N LYS A 119 7.47 11.43 6.27
CA LYS A 119 8.02 12.76 6.02
C LYS A 119 8.40 12.88 4.55
N ALA A 120 8.30 14.10 4.03
CA ALA A 120 8.87 14.44 2.73
C ALA A 120 10.38 14.17 2.73
N LEU A 121 10.93 13.96 1.53
CA LEU A 121 12.36 13.73 1.37
C LEU A 121 13.17 14.93 1.83
N ASP A 122 14.20 14.64 2.61
CA ASP A 122 15.12 15.62 3.14
C ASP A 122 16.56 15.11 2.98
N SER A 123 17.35 15.87 2.21
CA SER A 123 18.76 15.57 1.94
C SER A 123 19.63 15.71 3.19
N GLU A 124 19.25 16.57 4.14
CA GLU A 124 19.98 16.75 5.40
C GLU A 124 19.80 15.52 6.31
N LEU A 125 18.71 14.78 6.12
CA LEU A 125 18.43 13.53 6.81
C LEU A 125 18.92 12.30 6.02
N GLY A 126 19.77 12.50 5.00
CA GLY A 126 20.41 11.41 4.26
C GLY A 126 19.56 10.79 3.14
N SER A 127 18.54 11.51 2.65
CA SER A 127 17.83 11.08 1.44
C SER A 127 18.75 11.14 0.20
N PRO A 128 18.69 10.15 -0.71
CA PRO A 128 19.45 10.12 -1.95
C PRO A 128 19.25 11.40 -2.75
N LYS A 129 20.33 11.89 -3.36
CA LYS A 129 20.30 13.15 -4.12
C LYS A 129 19.58 13.02 -5.46
N ASP A 130 19.57 11.82 -6.03
CA ASP A 130 18.86 11.44 -7.24
C ASP A 130 17.36 11.16 -7.01
N CYS A 131 16.94 11.18 -5.75
CA CYS A 131 15.53 11.18 -5.35
C CYS A 131 14.91 12.60 -5.30
N ARG A 132 15.59 13.64 -5.81
CA ARG A 132 15.13 15.04 -5.84
C ARG A 132 14.73 15.50 -7.23
#